data_AF-A0A6I4NWU3-F1
#
_entry.id   AF-A0A6I4NWU3-F1
#
_cell.length_a   1.000
_cell.length_b   1.000
_cell.length_c   1.000
_cell.angle_alpha   90.00
_cell.angle_beta   90.00
_cell.angle_gamma   90.00
#
_symmetry.space_group_name_H-M   'P 1'
#
loop_
_entity.id
_entity.type
_entity.pdbx_description
1 polymer ?
#
loop_
_entity_poly.entity_id
_entity_poly.type
_entity_poly.pdbx_seq_one_letter_code
_entity_poly.pdbx_strand_id
1 'polypeptide(L)'
;MEDNNLEETLVIAFAESKFRWRTVEGVSRQLNIPRDKIYKKLENSEVFIRAKKLNNKGLPLFALRQKYESETPLGIKILNAITNKIH
;
A
#
# COMPACT_ATOMS: atom_id res chain seq x y z
N MET A 1 11.70 12.58 13.80
CA MET A 1 10.40 12.56 14.51
C MET A 1 9.22 12.68 13.55
N GLU A 2 9.27 13.54 12.53
CA GLU A 2 8.15 13.72 11.57
C GLU A 2 7.83 12.47 10.72
N ASP A 3 8.84 11.71 10.32
CA ASP A 3 8.64 10.55 9.42
C ASP A 3 7.97 9.34 10.09
N ASN A 4 8.13 9.16 11.40
CA ASN A 4 7.48 8.07 12.14
C ASN A 4 5.96 8.34 12.26
N ASN A 5 5.58 9.59 12.51
CA ASN A 5 4.18 10.00 12.59
C ASN A 5 3.45 9.84 11.24
N LEU A 6 4.14 10.13 10.13
CA LEU A 6 3.58 9.89 8.80
C LEU A 6 3.31 8.41 8.54
N GLU A 7 4.23 7.52 8.94
CA GLU A 7 4.03 6.08 8.75
C GLU A 7 2.82 5.57 9.52
N GLU A 8 2.71 5.93 10.80
CA GLU A 8 1.59 5.53 11.66
C GLU A 8 0.25 6.02 11.07
N THR A 9 0.21 7.27 10.61
CA THR A 9 -0.98 7.83 9.94
C THR A 9 -1.35 7.03 8.69
N LEU A 10 -0.36 6.65 7.87
CA LEU A 10 -0.58 5.83 6.68
C LEU A 10 -1.04 4.41 7.05
N VAL A 11 -0.47 3.80 8.09
CA VAL A 11 -0.86 2.48 8.57
C VAL A 11 -2.34 2.47 8.95
N ILE A 12 -2.77 3.44 9.76
CA ILE A 12 -4.18 3.61 10.16
C ILE A 12 -5.06 3.78 8.91
N ALA A 13 -4.69 4.69 8.00
CA ALA A 13 -5.46 4.95 6.79
C ALA A 13 -5.62 3.71 5.88
N PHE A 14 -4.63 2.82 5.81
CA PHE A 14 -4.71 1.58 5.03
C PHE A 14 -5.44 0.46 5.78
N ALA A 15 -5.27 0.37 7.09
CA ALA A 15 -5.93 -0.59 7.96
C ALA A 15 -7.46 -0.38 7.94
N GLU A 16 -7.91 0.86 8.16
CA GLU A 16 -9.34 1.23 8.21
C GLU A 16 -10.01 1.28 6.83
N SER A 17 -9.23 1.26 5.75
CA SER A 17 -9.80 1.31 4.41
C SER A 17 -10.60 0.07 4.09
N LYS A 18 -11.79 0.23 3.52
CA LYS A 18 -12.53 -0.89 2.90
C LYS A 18 -11.81 -1.52 1.70
N PHE A 19 -10.81 -0.85 1.14
CA PHE A 19 -10.06 -1.32 -0.02
C PHE A 19 -8.74 -1.93 0.42
N ARG A 20 -8.45 -3.16 -0.03
CA ARG A 20 -7.14 -3.80 0.16
C ARG A 20 -6.02 -3.01 -0.52
N TRP A 21 -6.27 -2.58 -1.75
CA TRP A 21 -5.34 -1.83 -2.58
C TRP A 21 -5.78 -0.38 -2.70
N ARG A 22 -4.87 0.56 -2.47
CA ARG A 22 -5.14 2.00 -2.55
C ARG A 22 -4.11 2.70 -3.42
N THR A 23 -4.52 3.81 -4.04
CA THR A 23 -3.60 4.68 -4.78
C THR A 23 -3.05 5.77 -3.88
N VAL A 24 -1.84 6.25 -4.19
CA VAL A 24 -1.27 7.46 -3.56
C VAL A 24 -2.24 8.63 -3.65
N GLU A 25 -2.89 8.81 -4.80
CA GLU A 25 -3.84 9.90 -5.02
C GLU A 25 -5.04 9.82 -4.06
N GLY A 26 -5.62 8.63 -3.87
CA GLY A 26 -6.76 8.45 -2.98
C GLY A 26 -6.40 8.72 -1.51
N VAL A 27 -5.20 8.31 -1.10
CA VAL A 27 -4.69 8.53 0.27
C VAL A 27 -4.32 10.00 0.48
N SER A 28 -3.68 10.63 -0.51
CA SER A 28 -3.31 12.05 -0.49
C SER A 28 -4.52 12.95 -0.31
N ARG A 29 -5.61 12.69 -1.05
CA ARG A 29 -6.86 13.44 -0.92
C ARG A 29 -7.52 13.24 0.45
N GLN A 30 -7.46 12.02 1.00
CA GLN A 30 -8.04 11.72 2.31
C GLN A 30 -7.29 12.43 3.44
N LEU A 31 -5.96 12.37 3.43
CA LEU A 31 -5.12 12.86 4.54
C LEU A 31 -4.70 14.31 4.37
N ASN A 32 -4.99 14.93 3.22
CA ASN A 32 -4.50 16.25 2.83
C ASN A 32 -2.96 16.36 2.89
N ILE A 33 -2.27 15.29 2.48
CA ILE A 33 -0.80 15.21 2.45
C ILE A 33 -0.32 15.17 1.00
N PRO A 34 0.79 15.86 0.64
CA PRO A 34 1.32 15.83 -0.71
C PRO A 34 1.61 14.42 -1.22
N ARG A 35 1.25 14.17 -2.48
CA ARG A 35 1.42 12.87 -3.15
C ARG A 35 2.85 12.37 -3.08
N ASP A 36 3.82 13.25 -3.34
CA ASP A 36 5.23 12.87 -3.39
C ASP A 36 5.76 12.42 -2.02
N LYS A 37 5.30 13.07 -0.94
CA LYS A 37 5.65 12.70 0.43
C LYS A 37 5.11 11.30 0.77
N ILE A 38 3.84 11.03 0.42
CA ILE A 38 3.23 9.72 0.60
C ILE A 38 3.94 8.66 -0.25
N TYR A 39 4.13 8.93 -1.55
CA TYR A 39 4.73 7.97 -2.47
C TYR A 39 6.14 7.56 -2.01
N LYS A 40 6.97 8.55 -1.66
CA LYS A 40 8.32 8.30 -1.14
C LYS A 40 8.27 7.48 0.16
N LYS A 41 7.32 7.76 1.05
CA LYS A 41 7.19 6.98 2.30
C LYS A 41 6.73 5.55 2.05
N LEU A 42 5.78 5.35 1.13
CA LEU A 42 5.27 4.02 0.79
C LEU A 42 6.30 3.15 0.04
N GLU A 43 7.10 3.74 -0.86
CA GLU A 43 8.15 3.00 -1.58
C GLU A 43 9.32 2.58 -0.68
N ASN A 44 9.65 3.38 0.34
CA ASN A 44 10.79 3.11 1.22
C ASN A 44 10.42 2.36 2.51
N SER A 45 9.16 1.95 2.68
CA SER A 45 8.67 1.32 3.91
C SER A 45 8.39 -0.16 3.69
N GLU A 46 8.97 -1.02 4.53
CA GLU A 46 8.72 -2.46 4.50
C GLU A 46 7.30 -2.84 4.95
N VAL A 47 6.62 -1.91 5.64
CA VAL A 47 5.26 -2.08 6.15
C VAL A 47 4.23 -2.10 5.04
N PHE A 48 4.55 -1.51 3.89
CA PHE A 48 3.68 -1.46 2.72
C PHE A 48 4.20 -2.36 1.62
N ILE A 49 3.27 -2.74 0.73
CA ILE A 49 3.54 -3.55 -0.43
C ILE A 49 3.06 -2.80 -1.66
N ARG A 50 3.89 -2.76 -2.70
CA ARG A 50 3.48 -2.27 -4.01
C ARG A 50 2.96 -3.40 -4.88
N ALA A 51 1.81 -3.18 -5.51
CA ALA A 51 1.33 -4.06 -6.56
C ALA A 51 2.19 -3.89 -7.80
N LYS A 52 2.55 -5.01 -8.46
CA LYS A 52 3.17 -4.95 -9.79
C LYS A 52 2.22 -4.40 -10.86
N LYS A 53 0.93 -4.72 -10.74
CA LYS A 53 -0.10 -4.25 -11.68
C LYS A 53 -0.62 -2.88 -11.24
N LEU A 54 -0.69 -1.97 -12.19
CA LEU A 54 -1.31 -0.66 -12.03
C LEU A 54 -2.84 -0.79 -12.10
N ASN A 55 -3.55 0.23 -11.61
CA ASN A 55 -5.00 0.30 -11.84
C ASN A 55 -5.33 0.63 -13.31
N ASN A 56 -6.62 0.66 -13.67
CA ASN A 56 -7.08 0.97 -15.03
C ASN A 56 -6.70 2.38 -15.52
N LYS A 57 -6.22 3.26 -14.63
CA LYS A 57 -5.74 4.61 -14.93
C LYS A 57 -4.20 4.68 -14.98
N GLY A 58 -3.50 3.55 -14.89
CA GLY A 58 -2.05 3.52 -14.87
C GLY A 58 -1.42 4.00 -13.56
N LEU A 59 -2.18 4.05 -12.45
CA LEU A 59 -1.67 4.49 -11.16
C LEU A 59 -1.16 3.31 -10.32
N PRO A 60 -0.03 3.48 -9.59
CA PRO A 60 0.49 2.47 -8.68
C PRO A 60 -0.47 2.24 -7.51
N LEU A 61 -0.53 0.98 -7.08
CA LEU A 61 -1.36 0.52 -5.99
C LEU A 61 -0.49 0.02 -4.85
N PHE A 62 -0.90 0.35 -3.64
CA PHE A 62 -0.23 -0.04 -2.40
C PHE A 62 -1.21 -0.76 -1.49
N ALA A 63 -0.69 -1.64 -0.63
CA ALA A 63 -1.44 -2.29 0.43
C ALA A 63 -0.59 -2.32 1.72
N LEU A 64 -1.24 -2.42 2.86
CA LEU A 64 -0.56 -2.75 4.11
C LEU A 64 -0.15 -4.22 4.08
N ARG A 65 1.13 -4.52 4.37
CA ARG A 65 1.68 -5.89 4.30
C ARG A 65 0.89 -6.87 5.16
N GLN A 66 0.69 -6.51 6.43
CA GLN A 66 -0.04 -7.34 7.38
C GLN A 66 -1.47 -7.64 6.92
N LYS A 67 -2.18 -6.63 6.40
CA LYS A 67 -3.55 -6.79 5.89
C LYS A 67 -3.61 -7.64 4.63
N TYR A 68 -2.64 -7.44 3.73
CA TYR A 68 -2.50 -8.27 2.54
C TYR A 68 -2.24 -9.73 2.93
N GLU A 69 -1.39 -9.97 3.93
CA GLU A 69 -1.05 -11.31 4.39
C GLU A 69 -2.17 -12.00 5.16
N SER A 70 -2.96 -11.27 5.95
CA SER A 70 -4.09 -11.85 6.70
C SER A 70 -5.26 -12.20 5.79
N GLU A 71 -5.53 -11.40 4.77
CA GLU A 71 -6.67 -11.60 3.87
C GLU A 71 -6.34 -12.42 2.61
N THR A 72 -5.09 -12.88 2.44
CA THR A 72 -4.68 -13.70 1.30
C THR A 72 -4.50 -15.16 1.72
N PRO A 73 -5.28 -16.09 1.16
CA PRO A 73 -5.12 -17.52 1.43
C PRO A 73 -3.69 -18.00 1.11
N LEU A 74 -3.19 -18.96 1.90
CA LEU A 74 -1.83 -19.52 1.77
C LEU A 74 -1.48 -19.95 0.33
N GLY A 75 -2.40 -20.59 -0.38
CA GLY A 75 -2.18 -21.00 -1.78
C GLY A 75 -1.98 -19.83 -2.75
N ILE A 76 -2.64 -18.69 -2.49
CA ILE A 76 -2.46 -17.47 -3.29
C ILE A 76 -1.17 -16.76 -2.93
N LYS A 77 -0.67 -16.85 -1.68
CA LYS A 77 0.66 -16.31 -1.32
C LYS A 77 1.76 -16.99 -2.12
N ILE A 78 1.72 -18.32 -2.22
CA ILE A 78 2.68 -19.11 -3.00
C ILE A 78 2.58 -18.75 -4.49
N LEU A 79 1.36 -18.69 -5.05
CA LEU A 79 1.16 -18.30 -6.44
C LEU A 79 1.66 -16.87 -6.71
N ASN A 80 1.41 -15.92 -5.81
CA ASN A 80 1.84 -14.52 -5.98
C ASN A 80 3.35 -14.36 -5.85
N ALA A 81 4.01 -15.18 -5.02
CA ALA A 81 5.47 -15.27 -4.96
C ALA A 81 6.05 -15.83 -6.27
N ILE A 82 5.48 -16.92 -6.81
CA ILE A 82 5.94 -17.54 -8.07
C ILE A 82 5.67 -16.62 -9.28
N THR A 83 4.55 -15.91 -9.29
CA THR A 83 4.16 -15.02 -10.40
C THR A 83 4.73 -13.61 -10.28
N ASN A 84 5.53 -13.32 -9.24
CA ASN A 84 6.09 -12.01 -8.96
C ASN A 84 5.06 -10.89 -9.05
N LYS A 85 3.84 -11.09 -8.52
CA LYS A 85 2.73 -10.11 -8.60
C LYS A 85 2.91 -8.90 -7.68
N ILE A 86 3.88 -9.00 -6.79
CA ILE A 86 4.25 -8.01 -5.79
C ILE A 86 5.66 -7.54 -6.12
N HIS A 87 5.89 -6.22 -6.00
CA HIS A 87 7.21 -5.63 -6.06
C HIS A 87 7.64 -5.23 -4.66
#